data_AF-A0A356T9M3-F1
#
_entry.id   AF-A0A356T9M3-F1
#
_cell.length_a   1.000
_cell.length_b   1.000
_cell.length_c   1.000
_cell.angle_alpha   90.00
_cell.angle_beta   90.00
_cell.angle_gamma   90.00
#
_symmetry.space_group_name_H-M   'P 1'
#
loop_
_entity.id
_entity.type
_entity.pdbx_description
1 polymer ?
#
loop_
_entity_poly.entity_id
_entity_poly.type
_entity_poly.pdbx_seq_one_letter_code
_entity_poly.pdbx_strand_id
1 'polypeptide(L)'
;MQHILILSSFLAFGAASTAHAQQAVSSGAPVVERFDGFLGAGFTATPAPGQLDSDEWRVTGLTDGDTSFGGSFTTGDYARGTSTGGTSTGGAYAFDVGVGGPNPTLGFQPTGGDASPGAFELRVQNGTGAPLTQIEVSYTFYVYNDQARASSMDVEVER
;
A
#
# COMPACT_ATOMS: atom_id res chain seq x y z
N MET A 1 -5.91 65.14 -10.74
CA MET A 1 -6.07 63.87 -11.48
C MET A 1 -5.10 62.88 -10.86
N GLN A 2 -5.64 61.84 -10.21
CA GLN A 2 -4.88 60.82 -9.49
C GLN A 2 -4.35 59.77 -10.49
N HIS A 3 -3.08 59.42 -10.39
CA HIS A 3 -2.53 58.22 -11.02
C HIS A 3 -2.42 57.13 -9.95
N ILE A 4 -3.22 56.08 -10.12
CA ILE A 4 -3.21 54.85 -9.33
C ILE A 4 -2.04 53.97 -9.81
N LEU A 5 -1.24 53.48 -8.87
CA LEU A 5 -0.19 52.49 -9.07
C LEU A 5 -0.73 51.15 -8.55
N ILE A 6 -0.90 50.15 -9.41
CA ILE A 6 -1.30 48.79 -9.00
C ILE A 6 -0.03 47.94 -8.88
N LEU A 7 0.34 47.63 -7.64
CA LEU A 7 1.39 46.67 -7.32
C LEU A 7 0.75 45.27 -7.25
N SER A 8 0.98 44.43 -8.26
CA SER A 8 0.49 43.05 -8.25
C SER A 8 1.50 42.15 -7.53
N SER A 9 1.27 41.86 -6.25
CA SER A 9 2.02 40.85 -5.51
C SER A 9 1.46 39.46 -5.84
N PHE A 10 2.28 38.60 -6.45
CA PHE A 10 1.96 37.19 -6.63
C PHE A 10 2.56 36.43 -5.43
N LEU A 11 1.72 35.98 -4.50
CA LEU A 11 2.13 35.06 -3.45
C LEU A 11 1.93 33.64 -3.97
N ALA A 12 3.01 33.01 -4.44
CA ALA A 12 2.99 31.59 -4.72
C ALA A 12 2.92 30.84 -3.37
N PHE A 13 1.75 30.30 -3.04
CA PHE A 13 1.70 29.16 -2.13
C PHE A 13 2.41 28.02 -2.85
N GLY A 14 3.69 27.83 -2.55
CA GLY A 14 4.34 26.55 -2.82
C GLY A 14 3.44 25.48 -2.21
N ALA A 15 2.95 24.56 -3.04
CA ALA A 15 2.23 23.41 -2.54
C ALA A 15 3.11 22.80 -1.45
N ALA A 16 2.62 22.80 -0.22
CA ALA A 16 3.12 21.86 0.75
C ALA A 16 2.93 20.51 0.06
N SER A 17 4.03 19.86 -0.34
CA SER A 17 3.98 18.44 -0.62
C SER A 17 3.38 17.84 0.63
N THR A 18 2.17 17.30 0.53
CA THR A 18 1.67 16.39 1.54
C THR A 18 2.72 15.29 1.62
N ALA A 19 3.58 15.35 2.63
CA ALA A 19 4.20 14.15 3.13
C ALA A 19 3.01 13.25 3.45
N HIS A 20 2.83 12.19 2.66
CA HIS A 20 1.86 11.17 2.98
C HIS A 20 2.33 10.62 4.33
N ALA A 21 1.51 10.87 5.35
CA ALA A 21 1.91 10.66 6.72
C ALA A 21 2.03 9.15 6.94
N GLN A 22 3.21 8.69 7.32
CA GLN A 22 3.44 7.36 7.89
C GLN A 22 2.26 7.02 8.83
N GLN A 23 1.56 5.92 8.54
CA GLN A 23 0.43 5.45 9.33
C GLN A 23 0.82 5.44 10.81
N ALA A 24 0.21 6.34 11.57
CA ALA A 24 0.54 6.57 12.96
C ALA A 24 -0.66 6.29 13.85
N VAL A 25 -0.45 5.54 14.92
CA VAL A 25 -1.39 5.49 16.04
C VAL A 25 -1.24 6.81 16.79
N SER A 26 -2.11 7.78 16.50
CA SER A 26 -2.08 9.12 17.10
C SER A 26 -3.06 9.29 18.27
N SER A 27 -4.01 8.37 18.40
CA SER A 27 -5.02 8.31 19.46
C SER A 27 -5.46 6.85 19.62
N GLY A 28 -6.30 6.53 20.62
CA GLY A 28 -6.85 5.18 20.76
C GLY A 28 -7.80 4.72 19.62
N ALA A 29 -7.88 5.47 18.52
CA ALA A 29 -8.60 5.07 17.31
C ALA A 29 -7.78 4.07 16.49
N PRO A 30 -8.41 3.09 15.84
CA PRO A 30 -7.71 2.15 14.98
C PRO A 30 -7.14 2.86 13.74
N VAL A 31 -5.92 2.49 13.36
CA VAL A 31 -5.40 2.75 12.01
C VAL A 31 -6.07 1.74 11.08
N VAL A 32 -6.69 2.22 10.00
CA VAL A 32 -7.47 1.39 9.08
C VAL A 32 -6.91 1.52 7.67
N GLU A 33 -6.37 0.42 7.15
CA GLU A 33 -6.09 0.29 5.72
C GLU A 33 -7.31 -0.30 5.01
N ARG A 34 -7.73 0.33 3.90
CA ARG A 34 -8.92 -0.11 3.14
C ARG A 34 -8.59 -0.50 1.71
N PHE A 35 -7.41 -0.16 1.20
CA PHE A 35 -7.01 -0.32 -0.21
C PHE A 35 -7.98 0.34 -1.21
N ASP A 36 -8.88 1.21 -0.73
CA ASP A 36 -9.84 1.97 -1.54
C ASP A 36 -9.04 2.88 -2.49
N GLY A 37 -8.98 2.50 -3.78
CA GLY A 37 -8.24 3.23 -4.81
C GLY A 37 -6.89 2.63 -5.20
N PHE A 38 -6.47 1.51 -4.59
CA PHE A 38 -5.36 0.72 -5.11
C PHE A 38 -5.78 0.00 -6.40
N LEU A 39 -4.97 0.15 -7.45
CA LEU A 39 -5.25 -0.40 -8.79
C LEU A 39 -4.12 -1.33 -9.26
N GLY A 40 -3.24 -1.75 -8.35
CA GLY A 40 -2.09 -2.58 -8.70
C GLY A 40 -1.05 -1.83 -9.52
N ALA A 41 -0.94 -0.50 -9.37
CA ALA A 41 0.04 0.33 -10.08
C ALA A 41 1.40 0.41 -9.37
N GLY A 42 1.60 -0.41 -8.33
CA GLY A 42 2.83 -0.50 -7.56
C GLY A 42 2.89 0.36 -6.32
N PHE A 43 4.11 0.59 -5.86
CA PHE A 43 4.43 1.23 -4.58
C PHE A 43 5.39 2.38 -4.81
N THR A 44 5.16 3.54 -4.21
CA THR A 44 6.08 4.69 -4.31
C THR A 44 5.94 5.61 -3.10
N ALA A 45 7.00 6.33 -2.73
CA ALA A 45 7.01 7.27 -1.60
C ALA A 45 6.12 8.50 -1.81
N THR A 46 5.64 8.71 -3.03
CA THR A 46 4.65 9.76 -3.33
C THR A 46 3.60 9.17 -4.27
N PRO A 47 2.61 8.44 -3.72
CA PRO A 47 1.65 7.68 -4.52
C PRO A 47 0.87 8.54 -5.51
N ALA A 48 0.89 8.12 -6.78
CA ALA A 48 -0.14 8.50 -7.72
C ALA A 48 -1.40 7.64 -7.49
N PRO A 49 -2.56 8.00 -8.08
CA PRO A 49 -3.74 7.14 -8.01
C PRO A 49 -3.44 5.71 -8.47
N GLY A 50 -3.92 4.72 -7.72
CA GLY A 50 -3.67 3.31 -8.00
C GLY A 50 -2.45 2.70 -7.29
N GLN A 51 -1.67 3.49 -6.57
CA GLN A 51 -0.43 3.06 -5.91
C GLN A 51 -0.57 3.08 -4.38
N LEU A 52 0.23 2.26 -3.71
CA LEU A 52 0.41 2.31 -2.24
C LEU A 52 1.67 3.08 -1.87
N ASP A 53 1.68 3.61 -0.65
CA ASP A 53 2.81 4.36 -0.11
C ASP A 53 3.95 3.41 0.28
N SER A 54 5.11 3.55 -0.36
CA SER A 54 6.28 2.73 -0.02
C SER A 54 6.99 3.19 1.25
N ASP A 55 6.68 4.37 1.80
CA ASP A 55 7.13 4.73 3.16
C ASP A 55 6.42 3.88 4.24
N GLU A 56 5.30 3.24 3.88
CA GLU A 56 4.50 2.38 4.76
C GLU A 56 4.57 0.90 4.38
N TRP A 57 4.55 0.61 3.07
CA TRP A 57 4.47 -0.74 2.54
C TRP A 57 5.79 -1.18 1.90
N ARG A 58 6.22 -2.39 2.25
CA ARG A 58 7.32 -3.09 1.60
C ARG A 58 6.87 -4.47 1.13
N VAL A 59 7.47 -4.95 0.06
CA VAL A 59 7.22 -6.28 -0.50
C VAL A 59 8.54 -7.04 -0.57
N THR A 60 8.54 -8.29 -0.11
CA THR A 60 9.71 -9.17 -0.13
C THR A 60 9.38 -10.51 -0.79
N GLY A 61 10.42 -11.18 -1.30
CA GLY A 61 10.31 -12.54 -1.83
C GLY A 61 9.64 -12.65 -3.20
N LEU A 62 9.65 -11.57 -3.98
CA LEU A 62 9.27 -11.59 -5.41
C LEU A 62 10.51 -11.77 -6.29
N THR A 63 10.35 -12.29 -7.51
CA THR A 63 11.48 -12.55 -8.41
C THR A 63 12.21 -11.30 -8.88
N ASP A 64 11.51 -10.17 -8.97
CA ASP A 64 12.10 -8.85 -9.24
C ASP A 64 12.91 -8.28 -8.05
N GLY A 65 12.85 -8.94 -6.88
CA GLY A 65 13.63 -8.63 -5.69
C GLY A 65 12.82 -8.01 -4.55
N ASP A 66 13.48 -7.78 -3.41
CA ASP A 66 12.87 -7.11 -2.27
C ASP A 66 12.81 -5.60 -2.50
N THR A 67 11.69 -4.99 -2.12
CA THR A 67 11.57 -3.54 -2.12
C THR A 67 12.18 -2.92 -0.86
N SER A 68 12.42 -1.61 -0.89
CA SER A 68 12.85 -0.82 0.26
C SER A 68 11.75 0.15 0.66
N PHE A 69 11.67 0.52 1.94
CA PHE A 69 10.83 1.65 2.33
C PHE A 69 11.29 2.94 1.63
N GLY A 70 10.33 3.77 1.20
CA GLY A 70 10.56 5.05 0.53
C GLY A 70 11.10 4.95 -0.92
N GLY A 71 11.10 3.76 -1.51
CA GLY A 71 11.51 3.55 -2.92
C GLY A 71 10.39 3.74 -3.94
N SER A 72 10.66 3.45 -5.22
CA SER A 72 9.67 3.48 -6.31
C SER A 72 9.68 2.16 -7.09
N PHE A 73 8.57 1.43 -7.00
CA PHE A 73 8.38 0.07 -7.50
C PHE A 73 7.06 0.00 -8.29
N THR A 74 7.08 0.51 -9.52
CA THR A 74 5.88 0.81 -10.32
C THR A 74 5.76 -0.04 -11.58
N THR A 75 6.57 -1.08 -11.70
CA THR A 75 6.62 -2.02 -12.82
C THR A 75 6.87 -3.44 -12.32
N GLY A 76 6.75 -4.43 -13.21
CA GLY A 76 7.17 -5.80 -12.89
C GLY A 76 6.24 -6.49 -11.90
N ASP A 77 6.82 -7.29 -11.01
CA ASP A 77 6.09 -8.07 -10.00
C ASP A 77 5.34 -7.17 -9.01
N TYR A 78 5.70 -5.91 -8.86
CA TYR A 78 5.07 -4.99 -7.92
C TYR A 78 3.79 -4.33 -8.47
N ALA A 79 3.61 -4.33 -9.79
CA ALA A 79 2.58 -3.54 -10.47
C ALA A 79 1.84 -4.34 -11.54
N ARG A 80 1.12 -5.39 -11.13
CA ARG A 80 0.41 -6.27 -12.07
C ARG A 80 -0.99 -5.79 -12.46
N GLY A 81 -1.46 -4.68 -11.89
CA GLY A 81 -2.78 -4.12 -12.16
C GLY A 81 -3.90 -4.80 -11.38
N THR A 82 -5.12 -4.65 -11.88
CA THR A 82 -6.34 -5.20 -11.27
C THR A 82 -6.66 -6.61 -11.78
N SER A 83 -7.24 -7.47 -10.94
CA SER A 83 -7.71 -8.80 -11.33
C SER A 83 -8.90 -9.26 -10.50
N THR A 84 -9.74 -10.17 -11.00
CA THR A 84 -10.78 -10.87 -10.22
C THR A 84 -10.36 -12.29 -9.81
N GLY A 85 -9.08 -12.65 -9.99
CA GLY A 85 -8.52 -14.00 -9.74
C GLY A 85 -8.11 -14.73 -11.02
N GLY A 86 -7.60 -15.97 -10.88
CA GLY A 86 -7.24 -16.84 -12.01
C GLY A 86 -5.99 -16.43 -12.81
N THR A 87 -5.11 -15.63 -12.21
CA THR A 87 -3.87 -15.15 -12.84
C THR A 87 -2.76 -16.20 -12.75
N SER A 88 -1.93 -16.33 -13.78
CA SER A 88 -0.78 -17.25 -13.78
C SER A 88 0.56 -16.56 -13.52
N THR A 89 0.64 -15.26 -13.78
CA THR A 89 1.85 -14.45 -13.58
C THR A 89 1.96 -14.00 -12.14
N GLY A 90 3.09 -14.28 -11.50
CA GLY A 90 3.31 -13.96 -10.09
C GLY A 90 3.49 -12.47 -9.83
N GLY A 91 3.25 -12.06 -8.59
CA GLY A 91 3.42 -10.67 -8.14
C GLY A 91 2.19 -10.09 -7.46
N ALA A 92 2.26 -8.79 -7.16
CA ALA A 92 1.26 -7.99 -6.47
C ALA A 92 0.19 -7.45 -7.43
N TYR A 93 -1.07 -7.66 -7.05
CA TYR A 93 -2.26 -7.21 -7.77
C TYR A 93 -3.19 -6.43 -6.83
N ALA A 94 -4.04 -5.59 -7.42
CA ALA A 94 -5.30 -5.20 -6.80
C ALA A 94 -6.38 -6.22 -7.18
N PHE A 95 -6.67 -7.17 -6.30
CA PHE A 95 -7.76 -8.10 -6.53
C PHE A 95 -9.10 -7.45 -6.17
N ASP A 96 -10.07 -7.49 -7.09
CA ASP A 96 -11.46 -7.16 -6.77
C ASP A 96 -12.15 -8.40 -6.20
N VAL A 97 -12.38 -8.38 -4.89
CA VAL A 97 -13.02 -9.48 -4.12
C VAL A 97 -14.48 -9.18 -3.80
N GLY A 98 -15.04 -8.13 -4.40
CA GLY A 98 -16.39 -7.68 -4.11
C GLY A 98 -17.45 -8.54 -4.77
N VAL A 99 -18.58 -8.74 -4.06
CA VAL A 99 -19.80 -9.34 -4.63
C VAL A 99 -20.86 -8.24 -4.68
N GLY A 100 -21.25 -7.82 -5.88
CA GLY A 100 -22.24 -6.75 -6.08
C GLY A 100 -21.70 -5.32 -6.06
N GLY A 101 -20.38 -5.14 -6.07
CA GLY A 101 -19.70 -3.84 -6.18
C GLY A 101 -18.18 -4.02 -6.04
N PRO A 102 -17.37 -3.01 -6.42
CA PRO A 102 -15.91 -3.11 -6.35
C PRO A 102 -15.42 -3.14 -4.91
N ASN A 103 -14.51 -4.07 -4.60
CA ASN A 103 -13.78 -4.15 -3.34
C ASN A 103 -12.29 -4.44 -3.64
N PRO A 104 -11.50 -3.44 -4.06
CA PRO A 104 -10.09 -3.61 -4.36
C PRO A 104 -9.33 -3.99 -3.09
N THR A 105 -8.51 -5.03 -3.16
CA THR A 105 -7.74 -5.58 -2.05
C THR A 105 -6.32 -5.86 -2.53
N LEU A 106 -5.31 -5.45 -1.76
CA LEU A 106 -3.93 -5.87 -2.03
C LEU A 106 -3.82 -7.39 -1.90
N GLY A 107 -3.28 -8.05 -2.91
CA GLY A 107 -2.95 -9.47 -2.81
C GLY A 107 -1.80 -9.85 -3.73
N PHE A 108 -1.38 -11.10 -3.63
CA PHE A 108 -0.33 -11.69 -4.44
C PHE A 108 -0.84 -12.92 -5.18
N GLN A 109 -0.34 -13.11 -6.40
CA GLN A 109 -0.37 -14.41 -7.05
C GLN A 109 0.97 -15.11 -6.76
N PRO A 110 1.02 -16.16 -5.93
CA PRO A 110 2.25 -16.92 -5.72
C PRO A 110 2.60 -17.74 -6.97
N THR A 111 3.89 -17.97 -7.15
CA THR A 111 4.45 -18.91 -8.14
C THR A 111 5.55 -19.75 -7.47
N GLY A 112 6.27 -20.56 -8.24
CA GLY A 112 7.45 -21.26 -7.70
C GLY A 112 8.62 -20.33 -7.36
N GLY A 113 8.64 -19.11 -7.89
CA GLY A 113 9.68 -18.10 -7.62
C GLY A 113 9.19 -16.90 -6.81
N ASP A 114 7.88 -16.68 -6.74
CA ASP A 114 7.27 -15.53 -6.07
C ASP A 114 6.53 -15.94 -4.80
N ALA A 115 6.73 -15.17 -3.74
CA ALA A 115 6.11 -15.35 -2.44
C ALA A 115 6.30 -16.76 -1.86
N SER A 116 7.52 -17.29 -1.96
CA SER A 116 7.90 -18.64 -1.50
C SER A 116 9.34 -18.73 -0.96
N PRO A 117 9.68 -18.11 0.20
CA PRO A 117 8.84 -17.26 1.05
C PRO A 117 8.79 -15.80 0.57
N GLY A 118 7.87 -15.01 1.10
CA GLY A 118 7.76 -13.56 0.86
C GLY A 118 6.68 -12.92 1.75
N ALA A 119 6.65 -11.60 1.82
CA ALA A 119 5.72 -10.87 2.67
C ALA A 119 5.31 -9.51 2.08
N PHE A 120 4.11 -9.05 2.44
CA PHE A 120 3.76 -7.64 2.44
C PHE A 120 3.89 -7.12 3.86
N GLU A 121 4.77 -6.16 4.07
CA GLU A 121 5.08 -5.61 5.38
C GLU A 121 4.52 -4.19 5.47
N LEU A 122 3.71 -3.94 6.50
CA LEU A 122 3.19 -2.61 6.84
C LEU A 122 3.93 -2.07 8.07
N ARG A 123 4.49 -0.87 7.96
CA ARG A 123 5.09 -0.16 9.09
C ARG A 123 4.12 0.85 9.67
N VAL A 124 3.79 0.66 10.95
CA VAL A 124 2.96 1.59 11.73
C VAL A 124 3.80 2.29 12.79
N GLN A 125 3.70 3.61 12.89
CA GLN A 125 4.39 4.41 13.89
C GLN A 125 3.53 4.60 15.15
N ASN A 126 4.15 4.47 16.32
CA ASN A 126 3.54 4.96 17.55
C ASN A 126 3.69 6.49 17.64
N GLY A 127 2.60 7.21 17.39
CA GLY A 127 2.52 8.68 17.48
C GLY A 127 1.92 9.20 18.79
N THR A 128 1.58 8.33 19.75
CA THR A 128 0.81 8.71 20.95
C THR A 128 1.60 9.51 22.00
N GLY A 129 2.94 9.54 21.89
CA GLY A 129 3.82 10.15 22.88
C GLY A 129 4.03 9.31 24.15
N ALA A 130 3.47 8.09 24.22
CA ALA A 130 3.67 7.13 25.29
C ALA A 130 3.91 5.71 24.73
N PRO A 131 4.50 4.77 25.47
CA PRO A 131 4.66 3.39 25.00
C PRO A 131 3.31 2.71 24.75
N LEU A 132 3.17 2.01 23.62
CA LEU A 132 2.03 1.11 23.38
C LEU A 132 2.25 -0.18 24.18
N THR A 133 1.30 -0.52 25.04
CA THR A 133 1.36 -1.75 25.87
C THR A 133 0.57 -2.90 25.27
N GLN A 134 -0.27 -2.64 24.28
CA GLN A 134 -1.09 -3.62 23.57
C GLN A 134 -1.28 -3.16 22.13
N ILE A 135 -1.21 -4.12 21.20
CA ILE A 135 -1.56 -3.95 19.79
C ILE A 135 -2.60 -5.03 19.47
N GLU A 136 -3.70 -4.61 18.88
CA GLU A 136 -4.70 -5.50 18.32
C GLU A 136 -4.68 -5.35 16.80
N VAL A 137 -4.53 -6.47 16.09
CA VAL A 137 -4.56 -6.50 14.63
C VAL A 137 -5.76 -7.31 14.19
N SER A 138 -6.66 -6.65 13.48
CA SER A 138 -7.83 -7.28 12.85
C SER A 138 -7.66 -7.23 11.35
N TYR A 139 -7.89 -8.36 10.68
CA TYR A 139 -7.73 -8.48 9.23
C TYR A 139 -8.77 -9.45 8.65
N THR A 140 -8.95 -9.38 7.33
CA THR A 140 -9.73 -10.36 6.57
C THR A 140 -8.86 -10.88 5.44
N PHE A 141 -8.74 -12.20 5.33
CA PHE A 141 -8.09 -12.84 4.19
C PHE A 141 -9.11 -13.38 3.20
N TYR A 142 -8.83 -13.12 1.92
CA TYR A 142 -9.50 -13.76 0.80
C TYR A 142 -8.50 -14.72 0.15
N VAL A 143 -8.88 -15.99 0.05
CA VAL A 143 -8.07 -17.02 -0.57
C VAL A 143 -8.82 -17.55 -1.79
N TYR A 144 -8.19 -17.43 -2.96
CA TYR A 144 -8.69 -18.02 -4.19
C TYR A 144 -7.82 -19.22 -4.55
N ASN A 145 -8.24 -20.42 -4.14
CA ASN A 145 -7.54 -21.67 -4.44
C ASN A 145 -8.31 -22.47 -5.48
N ASP A 146 -7.96 -22.26 -6.75
CA ASP A 146 -8.57 -22.93 -7.91
C ASP A 146 -7.62 -23.95 -8.58
N GLN A 147 -6.47 -24.23 -7.97
CA GLN A 147 -5.46 -25.15 -8.49
C GLN A 147 -5.15 -26.27 -7.50
N ALA A 148 -4.59 -27.38 -7.99
CA ALA A 148 -4.10 -28.47 -7.14
C ALA A 148 -2.73 -28.14 -6.52
N ARG A 149 -2.63 -27.02 -5.81
CA ARG A 149 -1.43 -26.52 -5.12
C ARG A 149 -1.81 -25.96 -3.76
N ALA A 150 -0.82 -25.83 -2.88
CA ALA A 150 -1.00 -25.29 -1.54
C ALA A 150 0.16 -24.35 -1.18
N SER A 151 -0.20 -23.28 -0.48
CA SER A 151 0.70 -22.32 0.17
C SER A 151 0.10 -22.01 1.54
N SER A 152 0.92 -21.61 2.50
CA SER A 152 0.49 -21.11 3.81
C SER A 152 0.78 -19.62 3.92
N MET A 153 -0.05 -18.91 4.69
CA MET A 153 0.14 -17.51 5.01
C MET A 153 -0.25 -17.29 6.46
N ASP A 154 0.53 -16.49 7.16
CA ASP A 154 0.31 -16.10 8.56
C ASP A 154 0.44 -14.57 8.69
N VAL A 155 -0.07 -14.02 9.79
CA VAL A 155 0.13 -12.61 10.18
C VAL A 155 1.06 -12.58 11.38
N GLU A 156 2.15 -11.84 11.24
CA GLU A 156 3.13 -11.61 12.30
C GLU A 156 3.18 -10.12 12.66
N VAL A 157 3.45 -9.84 13.94
CA VAL A 157 3.65 -8.47 14.44
C VAL A 157 5.03 -8.41 15.09
N GLU A 158 5.90 -7.61 14.49
CA GLU A 158 7.25 -7.33 14.97
C GLU A 158 7.34 -5.91 15.53
N ARG A 159 8.28 -5.68 16.45
CA ARG A 159 8.45 -4.41 17.18
C ARG A 159 9.85 -3.83 17.02
#